data_AF-A0A3A8HFV1-F1
#
_entry.id   AF-A0A3A8HFV1-F1
#
_cell.length_a   1.000
_cell.length_b   1.000
_cell.length_c   1.000
_cell.angle_alpha   90.00
_cell.angle_beta   90.00
_cell.angle_gamma   90.00
#
_symmetry.space_group_name_H-M   'P 1'
#
loop_
_entity.id
_entity.type
_entity.pdbx_description
1 polymer ?
#
loop_
_entity_poly.entity_id
_entity_poly.type
_entity_poly.pdbx_seq_one_letter_code
_entity_poly.pdbx_strand_id
1 'polypeptide(L)'
;MRAVRQRTLIIDNHDSFTFNLFQLLAEVGGTEPLVVRNDERSWRELRELTFDNIVVSPGPGRPDHPADFGVCRDTLVEADVPILGVCLGHQGLGHVHGARIQHAPEVMHGRLSPVRHTGTDLFQGLPQDFQVVRYHSLCLARPLPADLVETAWAPDGVLMALRHASLPRWGVQFHPESIATTHGRQLLANFVRLSREHHAPRPSRRPEAPQERTPPPPLGTFRVHHRELRLDADPEQAFVALLGGREHAFWLDSSRVEAGLSRFSFMGDAAGPHSAVIHYQVNPRRLTVRRSQGIEEHSTELFEFLQQELTRLRVAPSGLPFDFQGGFVGSLGYELKHDCGATTPHASPDPDASLILADRLLAWDHLERTVYLVALAPEHEAAQVQAWFDATESSLRALPPLAPLEPRSGAS
;
A
#
# COMPACT_ATOMS: atom_id res chain seq x y z
N MET A 1 -20.81 11.70 -5.58
CA MET A 1 -20.05 11.37 -6.81
C MET A 1 -19.91 9.86 -6.89
N ARG A 2 -20.30 9.20 -8.00
CA ARG A 2 -20.06 7.75 -8.16
C ARG A 2 -18.55 7.53 -8.23
N ALA A 3 -17.99 6.65 -7.41
CA ALA A 3 -16.59 6.25 -7.49
C ALA A 3 -16.34 5.60 -8.86
N VAL A 4 -15.63 6.32 -9.73
CA VAL A 4 -15.27 5.85 -11.07
C VAL A 4 -14.04 4.96 -10.94
N ARG A 5 -14.10 3.74 -11.45
CA ARG A 5 -13.14 2.65 -11.24
C ARG A 5 -12.25 2.46 -12.45
N GLN A 6 -10.92 2.37 -12.25
CA GLN A 6 -9.92 2.08 -13.29
C GLN A 6 -9.41 0.64 -13.12
N ARG A 7 -9.35 -0.18 -14.18
CA ARG A 7 -8.72 -1.51 -14.16
C ARG A 7 -7.31 -1.41 -14.70
N THR A 8 -6.33 -1.71 -13.87
CA THR A 8 -4.90 -1.60 -14.20
C THR A 8 -4.32 -3.01 -14.32
N LEU A 9 -3.57 -3.29 -15.38
CA LEU A 9 -2.67 -4.44 -15.44
C LEU A 9 -1.26 -3.98 -15.07
N ILE A 10 -0.63 -4.61 -14.07
CA ILE A 10 0.79 -4.44 -13.77
C ILE A 10 1.54 -5.65 -14.33
N ILE A 11 2.53 -5.39 -15.17
CA ILE A 11 3.49 -6.40 -15.59
C ILE A 11 4.71 -6.31 -14.66
N ASP A 12 4.85 -7.30 -13.79
CA ASP A 12 5.90 -7.41 -12.79
C ASP A 12 7.19 -7.96 -13.42
N ASN A 13 8.30 -7.23 -13.36
CA ASN A 13 9.61 -7.71 -13.78
C ASN A 13 10.41 -8.27 -12.59
N HIS A 14 9.73 -8.97 -11.68
CA HIS A 14 10.29 -9.54 -10.45
C HIS A 14 10.91 -8.48 -9.52
N ASP A 15 10.25 -7.34 -9.38
CA ASP A 15 10.72 -6.23 -8.56
C ASP A 15 10.15 -6.28 -7.14
N SER A 16 10.99 -5.97 -6.15
CA SER A 16 10.59 -5.97 -4.75
C SER A 16 9.58 -4.85 -4.40
N PHE A 17 9.43 -3.84 -5.25
CA PHE A 17 8.55 -2.69 -5.04
C PHE A 17 7.26 -2.74 -5.88
N THR A 18 7.03 -3.79 -6.67
CA THR A 18 5.80 -3.95 -7.47
C THR A 18 4.53 -3.81 -6.63
N PHE A 19 4.51 -4.31 -5.39
CA PHE A 19 3.34 -4.19 -4.52
C PHE A 19 3.14 -2.79 -3.91
N ASN A 20 4.18 -1.95 -3.87
CA ASN A 20 4.01 -0.53 -3.52
C ASN A 20 3.32 0.22 -4.67
N LEU A 21 3.68 -0.09 -5.93
CA LEU A 21 2.94 0.41 -7.11
C LEU A 21 1.49 -0.08 -7.08
N PHE A 22 1.27 -1.37 -6.78
CA PHE A 22 -0.06 -1.95 -6.64
C PHE A 22 -0.93 -1.15 -5.66
N GLN A 23 -0.42 -0.89 -4.45
CA GLN A 23 -1.16 -0.18 -3.40
C GLN A 23 -1.52 1.24 -3.83
N LEU A 24 -0.56 2.00 -4.36
CA LEU A 24 -0.83 3.37 -4.81
C LEU A 24 -1.82 3.40 -5.98
N LEU A 25 -1.69 2.49 -6.94
CA LEU A 25 -2.60 2.39 -8.09
C LEU A 25 -3.99 1.93 -7.67
N ALA A 26 -4.11 1.06 -6.66
CA ALA A 26 -5.39 0.69 -6.07
C ALA A 26 -6.06 1.90 -5.41
N GLU A 27 -5.29 2.71 -4.69
CA GLU A 27 -5.76 3.93 -4.03
C GLU A 27 -6.26 4.96 -5.05
N VAL A 28 -5.43 5.32 -6.04
CA VAL A 28 -5.78 6.39 -7.01
C VAL A 28 -6.74 5.91 -8.10
N GLY A 29 -6.73 4.61 -8.42
CA GLY A 29 -7.57 3.97 -9.44
C GLY A 29 -8.92 3.51 -8.91
N GLY A 30 -9.06 3.30 -7.61
CA GLY A 30 -10.28 2.81 -6.94
C GLY A 30 -10.60 1.33 -7.19
N THR A 31 -9.65 0.58 -7.76
CA THR A 31 -9.72 -0.87 -8.00
C THR A 31 -8.32 -1.46 -7.88
N GLU A 32 -8.22 -2.64 -7.28
CA GLU A 32 -6.96 -3.41 -7.23
C GLU A 32 -6.46 -3.74 -8.65
N PRO A 33 -5.20 -3.44 -8.97
CA PRO A 33 -4.59 -3.88 -10.21
C PRO A 33 -4.49 -5.40 -10.32
N LEU A 34 -4.54 -5.94 -11.53
CA LEU A 34 -4.10 -7.31 -11.79
C LEU A 34 -2.58 -7.32 -11.94
N VAL A 35 -1.86 -8.19 -11.23
CA VAL A 35 -0.40 -8.34 -11.38
C VAL A 35 -0.12 -9.64 -12.13
N VAL A 36 0.70 -9.57 -13.17
CA VAL A 36 1.19 -10.73 -13.92
C VAL A 36 2.69 -10.59 -14.10
N ARG A 37 3.46 -11.66 -13.87
CA ARG A 37 4.92 -11.62 -14.10
C ARG A 37 5.24 -11.57 -15.59
N ASN A 38 6.36 -10.96 -15.94
CA ASN A 38 6.76 -10.75 -17.34
C ASN A 38 6.99 -12.06 -18.12
N ASP A 39 7.13 -13.20 -17.43
CA ASP A 39 7.40 -14.54 -17.95
C ASP A 39 6.24 -15.53 -17.71
N GLU A 40 5.13 -15.09 -17.09
CA GLU A 40 4.01 -15.97 -16.72
C GLU A 40 3.05 -16.22 -17.89
N ARG A 41 2.80 -15.19 -18.72
CA ARG A 41 1.79 -15.24 -19.79
C ARG A 41 2.28 -14.55 -21.05
N SER A 42 1.84 -15.05 -22.20
CA SER A 42 2.06 -14.41 -23.49
C SER A 42 1.17 -13.18 -23.65
N TRP A 43 1.58 -12.23 -24.51
CA TRP A 43 0.75 -11.07 -24.82
C TRP A 43 -0.61 -11.47 -25.41
N ARG A 44 -0.66 -12.58 -26.17
CA ARG A 44 -1.90 -13.14 -26.73
C ARG A 44 -2.92 -13.51 -25.65
N GLU A 45 -2.47 -14.03 -24.52
CA GLU A 45 -3.34 -14.37 -23.38
C GLU A 45 -3.70 -13.12 -22.57
N LEU A 46 -2.76 -12.18 -22.43
CA LEU A 46 -3.00 -10.92 -21.72
C LEU A 46 -4.05 -10.06 -22.41
N ARG A 47 -4.01 -9.91 -23.74
CA ARG A 47 -4.99 -9.11 -24.50
C ARG A 47 -6.43 -9.64 -24.44
N GLU A 48 -6.63 -10.87 -23.97
CA GLU A 48 -7.97 -11.43 -23.74
C GLU A 48 -8.57 -10.96 -22.40
N LEU A 49 -7.75 -10.41 -21.51
CA LEU A 49 -8.17 -9.82 -20.23
C LEU A 49 -8.68 -8.40 -20.43
N THR A 50 -9.57 -7.95 -19.55
CA THR A 50 -10.10 -6.58 -19.60
C THR A 50 -9.38 -5.65 -18.64
N PHE A 51 -8.58 -4.73 -19.18
CA PHE A 51 -7.94 -3.64 -18.45
C PHE A 51 -8.05 -2.33 -19.23
N ASP A 52 -8.00 -1.21 -18.50
CA ASP A 52 -8.14 0.13 -19.05
C ASP A 52 -6.77 0.82 -19.22
N ASN A 53 -5.72 0.33 -18.56
CA ASN A 53 -4.34 0.76 -18.76
C ASN A 53 -3.36 -0.31 -18.28
N ILE A 54 -2.08 -0.11 -18.62
CA ILE A 54 -0.98 -1.01 -18.26
C ILE A 54 0.13 -0.23 -17.56
N VAL A 55 0.71 -0.83 -16.53
CA VAL A 55 1.94 -0.36 -15.89
C VAL A 55 3.01 -1.43 -16.04
N VAL A 56 4.11 -1.09 -16.70
CA VAL A 56 5.31 -1.93 -16.75
C VAL A 56 6.19 -1.52 -15.58
N SER A 57 6.31 -2.41 -14.61
CA SER A 57 7.01 -2.17 -13.34
C SER A 57 8.54 -1.97 -13.52
N PRO A 58 9.23 -1.51 -12.47
CA PRO A 58 10.68 -1.66 -12.36
C PRO A 58 11.10 -3.13 -12.39
N GLY A 59 12.40 -3.39 -12.38
CA GLY A 59 12.94 -4.72 -12.19
C GLY A 59 14.45 -4.74 -12.37
N PRO A 60 15.11 -5.83 -11.93
CA PRO A 60 16.47 -6.13 -12.34
C PRO A 60 16.55 -6.38 -13.85
N GLY A 61 17.77 -6.36 -14.38
CA GLY A 61 18.04 -6.76 -15.77
C GLY A 61 18.02 -5.60 -16.76
N ARG A 62 17.86 -5.94 -18.05
CA ARG A 62 17.93 -4.97 -19.13
C ARG A 62 16.84 -5.16 -20.19
N PRO A 63 16.27 -4.08 -20.76
CA PRO A 63 15.22 -4.19 -21.76
C PRO A 63 15.68 -4.80 -23.11
N ASP A 64 16.98 -4.77 -23.40
CA ASP A 64 17.59 -5.38 -24.59
C ASP A 64 17.86 -6.89 -24.43
N HIS A 65 17.55 -7.47 -23.25
CA HIS A 65 17.62 -8.91 -23.00
C HIS A 65 16.20 -9.51 -22.91
N PRO A 66 15.80 -10.36 -23.87
CA PRO A 66 14.45 -10.93 -23.88
C PRO A 66 14.07 -11.70 -22.62
N ALA A 67 15.04 -12.36 -21.95
CA ALA A 67 14.78 -13.10 -20.71
C ALA A 67 14.44 -12.18 -19.53
N ASP A 68 15.00 -10.97 -19.50
CA ASP A 68 14.78 -10.00 -18.42
C ASP A 68 13.48 -9.21 -18.62
N PHE A 69 13.02 -9.09 -19.86
CA PHE A 69 11.93 -8.19 -20.24
C PHE A 69 10.67 -8.90 -20.77
N GLY A 70 10.76 -10.20 -21.07
CA GLY A 70 9.62 -11.07 -21.35
C GLY A 70 8.54 -10.45 -22.24
N VAL A 71 7.30 -10.52 -21.78
CA VAL A 71 6.10 -10.00 -22.46
C VAL A 71 6.04 -8.46 -22.52
N CYS A 72 6.89 -7.74 -21.78
CA CYS A 72 6.86 -6.28 -21.72
C CYS A 72 7.12 -5.65 -23.09
N ARG A 73 7.99 -6.25 -23.91
CA ARG A 73 8.28 -5.77 -25.27
C ARG A 73 7.01 -5.75 -26.12
N ASP A 74 6.34 -6.89 -26.22
CA ASP A 74 5.16 -7.04 -27.09
C ASP A 74 4.01 -6.19 -26.54
N THR A 75 3.88 -6.11 -25.22
CA THR A 75 2.95 -5.18 -24.57
C THR A 75 3.20 -3.72 -24.98
N LEU A 76 4.45 -3.27 -24.91
CA LEU A 76 4.83 -1.91 -25.24
C LEU A 76 4.70 -1.60 -26.73
N VAL A 77 4.59 -2.59 -27.61
CA VAL A 77 4.43 -2.40 -29.06
C VAL A 77 2.96 -2.50 -29.45
N GLU A 78 2.26 -3.54 -28.99
CA GLU A 78 0.97 -3.98 -29.50
C GLU A 78 -0.23 -3.49 -28.68
N ALA A 79 -0.05 -3.07 -27.42
CA ALA A 79 -1.17 -2.59 -26.62
C ALA A 79 -1.73 -1.26 -27.15
N ASP A 80 -3.06 -1.19 -27.20
CA ASP A 80 -3.88 -0.06 -27.63
C ASP A 80 -4.39 0.79 -26.46
N VAL A 81 -4.14 0.36 -25.22
CA VAL A 81 -4.46 1.10 -24.01
C VAL A 81 -3.29 1.97 -23.54
N PRO A 82 -3.56 3.00 -22.71
CA PRO A 82 -2.54 3.80 -22.04
C PRO A 82 -1.50 2.96 -21.27
N ILE A 83 -0.21 3.30 -21.41
CA ILE A 83 0.90 2.59 -20.74
C ILE A 83 1.78 3.56 -19.93
N LEU A 84 2.13 3.16 -18.72
CA LEU A 84 3.18 3.77 -17.91
C LEU A 84 4.34 2.78 -17.71
N GLY A 85 5.55 3.16 -18.12
CA GLY A 85 6.78 2.44 -17.80
C GLY A 85 7.51 3.05 -16.61
N VAL A 86 7.87 2.25 -15.61
CA VAL A 86 8.62 2.71 -14.44
C VAL A 86 10.00 2.06 -14.43
N CYS A 87 11.07 2.85 -14.31
CA CYS A 87 12.47 2.41 -14.30
C CYS A 87 12.82 1.48 -15.48
N LEU A 88 12.84 0.16 -15.30
CA LEU A 88 13.03 -0.81 -16.39
C LEU A 88 11.95 -0.66 -17.46
N GLY A 89 10.68 -0.44 -17.09
CA GLY A 89 9.60 -0.16 -18.03
C GLY A 89 9.81 1.15 -18.82
N HIS A 90 10.39 2.18 -18.20
CA HIS A 90 10.75 3.43 -18.90
C HIS A 90 11.87 3.20 -19.92
N GLN A 91 12.91 2.45 -19.53
CA GLN A 91 14.01 2.09 -20.42
C GLN A 91 13.52 1.21 -21.57
N GLY A 92 12.63 0.26 -21.29
CA GLY A 92 12.00 -0.57 -22.29
C GLY A 92 11.14 0.22 -23.27
N LEU A 93 10.34 1.16 -22.80
CA LEU A 93 9.59 2.07 -23.67
C LEU A 93 10.53 2.84 -24.61
N GLY A 94 11.65 3.34 -24.12
CA GLY A 94 12.67 3.94 -24.98
C GLY A 94 13.25 2.95 -25.99
N HIS A 95 13.64 1.77 -25.51
CA HIS A 95 14.32 0.76 -26.30
C HIS A 95 13.48 0.22 -27.47
N VAL A 96 12.19 -0.05 -27.25
CA VAL A 96 11.30 -0.56 -28.31
C VAL A 96 11.09 0.44 -29.45
N HIS A 97 11.29 1.73 -29.18
CA HIS A 97 11.25 2.82 -30.16
C HIS A 97 12.65 3.19 -30.70
N GLY A 98 13.68 2.41 -30.37
CA GLY A 98 15.03 2.56 -30.91
C GLY A 98 15.94 3.48 -30.11
N ALA A 99 15.55 3.92 -28.91
CA ALA A 99 16.47 4.66 -28.04
C ALA A 99 17.58 3.72 -27.54
N ARG A 100 18.81 4.25 -27.48
CA ARG A 100 19.97 3.48 -27.04
C ARG A 100 20.05 3.49 -25.51
N ILE A 101 20.26 2.32 -24.91
CA ILE A 101 20.50 2.19 -23.46
C ILE A 101 22.00 2.36 -23.20
N GLN A 102 22.36 3.10 -22.15
CA GLN A 102 23.74 3.25 -21.71
C GLN A 102 23.84 3.23 -20.18
N HIS A 103 25.05 3.20 -19.65
CA HIS A 103 25.26 3.41 -18.22
C HIS A 103 24.93 4.85 -17.83
N ALA A 104 24.29 5.01 -16.68
CA ALA A 104 24.13 6.31 -16.05
C ALA A 104 25.52 6.88 -15.66
N PRO A 105 25.69 8.22 -15.62
CA PRO A 105 26.95 8.84 -15.20
C PRO A 105 27.41 8.36 -13.81
N GLU A 106 26.44 8.11 -12.92
CA GLU A 106 26.65 7.51 -11.62
C GLU A 106 25.63 6.40 -11.38
N VAL A 107 26.04 5.36 -10.67
CA VAL A 107 25.14 4.30 -10.20
C VAL A 107 24.30 4.84 -9.05
N MET A 108 22.98 4.84 -9.22
CA MET A 108 22.03 5.29 -8.21
C MET A 108 21.40 4.09 -7.52
N HIS A 109 21.40 4.08 -6.19
CA HIS A 109 20.73 3.04 -5.40
C HIS A 109 20.10 3.67 -4.15
N GLY A 110 18.79 3.90 -4.18
CA GLY A 110 18.04 4.51 -3.08
C GLY A 110 18.39 5.97 -2.81
N ARG A 111 18.90 6.68 -3.82
CA ARG A 111 19.35 8.07 -3.67
C ARG A 111 18.26 9.05 -4.10
N LEU A 112 18.15 10.14 -3.36
CA LEU A 112 17.27 11.25 -3.70
C LEU A 112 17.89 12.12 -4.78
N SER A 113 17.05 12.62 -5.68
CA SER A 113 17.42 13.66 -6.64
C SER A 113 16.24 14.60 -6.86
N PRO A 114 16.48 15.91 -6.99
CA PRO A 114 15.45 16.81 -7.50
C PRO A 114 15.17 16.48 -8.97
N VAL A 115 13.93 16.63 -9.41
CA VAL A 115 13.54 16.45 -10.81
C VAL A 115 12.95 17.72 -11.41
N ARG A 116 13.51 18.15 -12.54
CA ARG A 116 12.94 19.23 -13.37
C ARG A 116 12.05 18.63 -14.43
N HIS A 117 10.93 19.27 -14.74
CA HIS A 117 9.95 18.71 -15.68
C HIS A 117 9.18 19.76 -16.46
N THR A 118 8.53 19.35 -17.54
CA THR A 118 7.71 20.24 -18.39
C THR A 118 6.43 20.72 -17.72
N GLY A 119 5.96 20.02 -16.68
CA GLY A 119 4.72 20.37 -15.96
C GLY A 119 3.45 19.94 -16.71
N THR A 120 3.60 19.08 -17.71
CA THR A 120 2.53 18.53 -18.53
C THR A 120 2.32 17.05 -18.25
N ASP A 121 1.19 16.50 -18.69
CA ASP A 121 0.84 15.08 -18.56
C ASP A 121 0.98 14.55 -17.12
N LEU A 122 1.92 13.62 -16.90
CA LEU A 122 2.23 13.03 -15.59
C LEU A 122 2.61 14.08 -14.54
N PHE A 123 3.20 15.19 -14.97
CA PHE A 123 3.72 16.24 -14.10
C PHE A 123 2.75 17.41 -13.89
N GLN A 124 1.52 17.31 -14.38
CA GLN A 124 0.53 18.36 -14.22
C GLN A 124 0.25 18.65 -12.74
N GLY A 125 0.46 19.90 -12.34
CA GLY A 125 0.23 20.36 -10.96
C GLY A 125 1.30 19.90 -9.95
N LEU A 126 2.41 19.33 -10.40
CA LEU A 126 3.54 19.00 -9.53
C LEU A 126 4.51 20.19 -9.43
N PRO A 127 5.10 20.47 -8.24
CA PRO A 127 6.09 21.52 -8.09
C PRO A 127 7.41 21.13 -8.78
N GLN A 128 8.15 22.11 -9.29
CA GLN A 128 9.49 21.85 -9.83
C GLN A 128 10.45 21.38 -8.73
N ASP A 129 11.49 20.65 -9.13
CA ASP A 129 12.60 20.20 -8.26
C ASP A 129 12.16 19.35 -7.05
N PHE A 130 10.99 18.71 -7.13
CA PHE A 130 10.55 17.77 -6.10
C PHE A 130 11.48 16.55 -6.02
N GLN A 131 11.57 15.96 -4.83
CA GLN A 131 12.52 14.88 -4.56
C GLN A 131 11.95 13.54 -5.02
N VAL A 132 12.75 12.79 -5.80
CA VAL A 132 12.45 11.44 -6.29
C VAL A 132 13.56 10.46 -5.91
N VAL A 133 13.21 9.20 -5.72
CA VAL A 133 14.18 8.13 -5.46
C VAL A 133 14.60 7.43 -6.74
N ARG A 134 15.91 7.23 -6.90
CA ARG A 134 16.55 6.56 -8.05
C ARG A 134 17.28 5.29 -7.62
N TYR A 135 17.06 4.20 -8.38
CA TYR A 135 17.70 2.88 -8.15
C TYR A 135 18.42 2.32 -9.40
N HIS A 136 18.63 3.15 -10.43
CA HIS A 136 19.07 2.67 -11.73
C HIS A 136 20.59 2.83 -11.95
N SER A 137 21.19 1.86 -12.64
CA SER A 137 22.57 1.90 -13.15
C SER A 137 22.64 2.18 -14.65
N LEU A 138 21.50 2.08 -15.34
CA LEU A 138 21.31 2.34 -16.76
C LEU A 138 20.38 3.53 -16.97
N CYS A 139 20.47 4.15 -18.14
CA CYS A 139 19.55 5.18 -18.58
C CYS A 139 19.45 5.22 -20.11
N LEU A 140 18.45 5.92 -20.64
CA LEU A 140 18.35 6.19 -22.07
C LEU A 140 19.37 7.26 -22.49
N ALA A 141 20.10 6.98 -23.56
CA ALA A 141 21.04 7.90 -24.16
C ALA A 141 20.31 8.91 -25.06
N ARG A 142 20.87 10.12 -25.12
CA ARG A 142 20.45 11.15 -26.07
C ARG A 142 21.34 11.13 -27.32
N PRO A 143 20.84 11.61 -28.48
CA PRO A 143 19.47 12.07 -28.73
C PRO A 143 18.45 10.90 -28.75
N LEU A 144 17.21 11.19 -28.38
CA LEU A 144 16.12 10.22 -28.51
C LEU A 144 15.60 10.14 -29.96
N PRO A 145 14.99 9.01 -30.37
CA PRO A 145 14.17 8.91 -31.57
C PRO A 145 13.06 9.98 -31.63
N ALA A 146 12.64 10.35 -32.84
CA ALA A 146 11.75 11.50 -33.08
C ALA A 146 10.32 11.32 -32.53
N ASP A 147 9.90 10.09 -32.26
CA ASP A 147 8.62 9.73 -31.68
C ASP A 147 8.63 9.74 -30.15
N LEU A 148 9.78 9.97 -29.51
CA LEU A 148 9.91 10.13 -28.07
C LEU A 148 10.21 11.59 -27.69
N VAL A 149 9.48 12.10 -26.72
CA VAL A 149 9.60 13.47 -26.23
C VAL A 149 10.05 13.43 -24.77
N GLU A 150 11.16 14.08 -24.47
CA GLU A 150 11.68 14.24 -23.11
C GLU A 150 10.73 15.12 -22.28
N THR A 151 10.41 14.69 -21.05
CA THR A 151 9.47 15.42 -20.18
C THR A 151 10.01 15.72 -18.78
N ALA A 152 11.10 15.06 -18.35
CA ALA A 152 11.78 15.38 -17.10
C ALA A 152 13.27 15.02 -17.09
N TRP A 153 14.05 15.70 -16.26
CA TRP A 153 15.51 15.59 -16.17
C TRP A 153 16.01 15.72 -14.73
N ALA A 154 17.14 15.05 -14.44
CA ALA A 154 17.90 15.23 -13.21
C ALA A 154 19.09 16.18 -13.40
N PRO A 155 19.68 16.75 -12.33
CA PRO A 155 20.81 17.68 -12.42
C PRO A 155 22.07 17.10 -13.08
N ASP A 156 22.27 15.79 -12.98
CA ASP A 156 23.35 15.04 -13.61
C ASP A 156 23.14 14.83 -15.12
N GLY A 157 22.05 15.37 -15.68
CA GLY A 157 21.69 15.26 -17.07
C GLY A 157 21.02 13.93 -17.43
N VAL A 158 20.69 13.06 -16.48
CA VAL A 158 19.94 11.85 -16.82
C VAL A 158 18.49 12.20 -17.15
N LEU A 159 17.98 11.61 -18.24
CA LEU A 159 16.57 11.69 -18.61
C LEU A 159 15.73 10.99 -17.54
N MET A 160 14.84 11.74 -16.89
CA MET A 160 14.00 11.24 -15.80
C MET A 160 12.60 10.84 -16.24
N ALA A 161 12.10 11.38 -17.36
CA ALA A 161 10.83 10.95 -17.93
C ALA A 161 10.73 11.28 -19.42
N LEU A 162 9.88 10.51 -20.10
CA LEU A 162 9.53 10.73 -21.50
C LEU A 162 8.05 10.41 -21.75
N ARG A 163 7.57 10.84 -22.90
CA ARG A 163 6.30 10.40 -23.49
C ARG A 163 6.49 10.04 -24.96
N HIS A 164 5.63 9.18 -25.48
CA HIS A 164 5.50 9.04 -26.92
C HIS A 164 4.79 10.27 -27.50
N ALA A 165 5.15 10.66 -28.71
CA ALA A 165 4.65 11.86 -29.37
C ALA A 165 3.13 11.76 -29.66
N SER A 166 2.69 10.59 -30.12
CA SER A 166 1.34 10.31 -30.61
C SER A 166 0.56 9.21 -29.87
N LEU A 167 1.23 8.41 -29.04
CA LEU A 167 0.62 7.26 -28.36
C LEU A 167 0.47 7.59 -26.87
N PRO A 168 -0.53 7.04 -26.17
CA PRO A 168 -0.73 7.27 -24.74
C PRO A 168 0.29 6.47 -23.91
N ARG A 169 1.59 6.73 -24.12
CA ARG A 169 2.70 6.01 -23.51
C ARG A 169 3.60 7.00 -22.80
N TRP A 170 3.83 6.78 -21.53
CA TRP A 170 4.71 7.59 -20.70
C TRP A 170 5.69 6.69 -19.96
N GLY A 171 6.85 7.23 -19.61
CA GLY A 171 7.79 6.51 -18.77
C GLY A 171 8.50 7.43 -17.81
N VAL A 172 8.79 6.94 -16.61
CA VAL A 172 9.59 7.62 -15.57
C VAL A 172 10.77 6.73 -15.15
N GLN A 173 11.97 7.30 -15.08
CA GLN A 173 13.20 6.58 -14.71
C GLN A 173 13.35 6.39 -13.19
N PHE A 174 12.67 7.24 -12.41
CA PHE A 174 12.63 7.17 -10.95
C PHE A 174 11.43 6.33 -10.46
N HIS A 175 11.39 6.07 -9.16
CA HIS A 175 10.40 5.20 -8.52
C HIS A 175 9.31 6.04 -7.81
N PRO A 176 8.16 6.32 -8.46
CA PRO A 176 7.05 7.06 -7.84
C PRO A 176 6.45 6.32 -6.63
N GLU A 177 6.64 5.02 -6.54
CA GLU A 177 6.18 4.17 -5.44
C GLU A 177 7.08 4.18 -4.21
N SER A 178 8.30 4.72 -4.33
CA SER A 178 9.20 4.77 -3.19
C SER A 178 8.70 5.76 -2.14
N ILE A 179 8.78 5.37 -0.87
CA ILE A 179 8.24 6.16 0.25
C ILE A 179 8.89 7.54 0.41
N ALA A 180 10.12 7.71 -0.09
CA ALA A 180 10.84 8.98 -0.05
C ALA A 180 10.67 9.81 -1.33
N THR A 181 9.96 9.30 -2.35
CA THR A 181 9.56 10.10 -3.50
C THR A 181 8.38 10.99 -3.12
N THR A 182 8.63 12.30 -3.09
CA THR A 182 7.58 13.30 -2.89
C THR A 182 6.67 13.33 -4.12
N HIS A 183 5.35 13.45 -3.92
CA HIS A 183 4.34 13.53 -4.99
C HIS A 183 4.14 12.30 -5.90
N GLY A 184 4.73 11.14 -5.59
CA GLY A 184 4.56 9.91 -6.38
C GLY A 184 3.08 9.50 -6.57
N ARG A 185 2.28 9.58 -5.51
CA ARG A 185 0.82 9.39 -5.55
C ARG A 185 0.12 10.30 -6.55
N GLN A 186 0.46 11.59 -6.58
CA GLN A 186 -0.18 12.55 -7.49
C GLN A 186 0.23 12.32 -8.95
N LEU A 187 1.47 11.88 -9.19
CA LEU A 187 1.92 11.45 -10.51
C LEU A 187 1.11 10.26 -11.03
N LEU A 188 0.89 9.24 -10.18
CA LEU A 188 0.07 8.09 -10.53
C LEU A 188 -1.41 8.47 -10.71
N ALA A 189 -1.93 9.42 -9.92
CA ALA A 189 -3.26 9.97 -10.11
C ALA A 189 -3.40 10.70 -11.48
N ASN A 190 -2.35 11.43 -11.91
CA ASN A 190 -2.30 12.04 -13.24
C ASN A 190 -2.31 10.98 -14.35
N PHE A 191 -1.56 9.88 -14.19
CA PHE A 191 -1.61 8.76 -15.14
C PHE A 191 -3.01 8.14 -15.23
N VAL A 192 -3.68 7.90 -14.11
CA VAL A 192 -5.06 7.38 -14.10
C VAL A 192 -6.03 8.34 -14.77
N ARG A 193 -5.89 9.65 -14.54
CA ARG A 193 -6.70 10.67 -15.21
C ARG A 193 -6.48 10.64 -16.73
N LEU A 194 -5.22 10.67 -17.19
CA LEU A 194 -4.88 10.60 -18.62
C LEU A 194 -5.43 9.32 -19.26
N SER A 195 -5.37 8.20 -18.52
CA SER A 195 -5.93 6.93 -18.98
C SER A 195 -7.43 7.02 -19.22
N ARG A 196 -8.16 7.69 -18.33
CA ARG A 196 -9.62 7.89 -18.46
C ARG A 196 -9.96 8.84 -19.60
N GLU A 197 -9.19 9.90 -19.78
CA GLU A 197 -9.35 10.86 -20.87
C GLU A 197 -9.15 10.20 -22.24
N HIS A 198 -8.22 9.24 -22.34
CA HIS A 198 -8.02 8.44 -23.55
C HIS A 198 -9.27 7.62 -23.92
N HIS A 199 -9.97 7.07 -22.93
CA HIS A 199 -11.18 6.27 -23.12
C HIS A 199 -12.47 7.09 -23.20
N ALA A 200 -12.40 8.42 -23.02
CA ALA A 200 -13.58 9.27 -23.04
C ALA A 200 -14.15 9.37 -24.47
N PRO A 201 -15.42 8.99 -24.72
CA PRO A 201 -16.00 9.10 -26.05
C PRO A 201 -16.24 10.57 -26.45
N ARG A 202 -15.90 10.94 -27.70
CA ARG A 202 -16.67 11.96 -28.44
C ARG A 202 -18.14 11.51 -28.49
N PRO A 203 -19.14 12.41 -28.46
CA PRO A 203 -20.50 12.06 -28.07
C PRO A 203 -21.20 11.19 -29.14
N SER A 204 -21.06 9.87 -29.02
CA SER A 204 -22.07 8.87 -29.42
C SER A 204 -21.54 7.46 -29.18
N ARG A 205 -21.98 6.81 -28.10
CA ARG A 205 -22.68 5.52 -28.17
C ARG A 205 -23.22 5.16 -26.79
N ARG A 206 -24.48 4.74 -26.82
CA ARG A 206 -25.27 4.24 -25.70
C ARG A 206 -24.47 3.14 -24.97
N PRO A 207 -24.42 3.11 -23.63
CA PRO A 207 -23.69 2.08 -22.92
C PRO A 207 -24.35 0.71 -23.18
N GLU A 208 -23.52 -0.27 -23.55
CA GLU A 208 -23.86 -1.68 -23.50
C GLU A 208 -24.10 -2.10 -22.04
N ALA A 209 -24.97 -3.09 -21.87
CA ALA A 209 -25.44 -3.56 -20.58
C ALA A 209 -24.26 -4.01 -19.69
N PRO A 210 -24.33 -3.74 -18.38
CA PRO A 210 -23.27 -4.14 -17.45
C PRO A 210 -23.12 -5.67 -17.46
N GLN A 211 -21.91 -6.15 -17.77
CA GLN A 211 -21.51 -7.49 -17.33
C GLN A 211 -21.58 -7.50 -15.79
N GLU A 212 -22.28 -8.49 -15.26
CA GLU A 212 -22.37 -8.74 -13.83
C GLU A 212 -20.97 -8.79 -13.24
N ARG A 213 -20.66 -7.76 -12.46
CA ARG A 213 -19.63 -7.86 -11.45
C ARG A 213 -20.04 -9.01 -10.53
N THR A 214 -19.09 -9.87 -10.19
CA THR A 214 -19.11 -10.43 -8.84
C THR A 214 -19.17 -9.21 -7.91
N PRO A 215 -20.27 -9.00 -7.15
CA PRO A 215 -20.31 -7.90 -6.21
C PRO A 215 -19.07 -8.01 -5.32
N PRO A 216 -18.47 -6.88 -4.86
CA PRO A 216 -17.58 -6.99 -3.70
C PRO A 216 -18.34 -7.85 -2.68
N PRO A 217 -17.70 -8.89 -2.08
CA PRO A 217 -18.40 -9.74 -1.13
C PRO A 217 -19.18 -8.85 -0.18
N PRO A 218 -20.46 -9.17 0.07
CA PRO A 218 -21.36 -8.31 0.83
C PRO A 218 -20.64 -7.83 2.09
N LEU A 219 -20.87 -6.57 2.47
CA LEU A 219 -20.31 -6.04 3.71
C LEU A 219 -20.58 -7.04 4.83
N GLY A 220 -19.57 -7.24 5.68
CA GLY A 220 -19.72 -8.08 6.85
C GLY A 220 -20.84 -7.54 7.74
N THR A 221 -21.22 -8.34 8.73
CA THR A 221 -22.17 -7.89 9.76
C THR A 221 -21.60 -6.81 10.68
N PHE A 222 -20.28 -6.59 10.62
CA PHE A 222 -19.52 -5.68 11.46
C PHE A 222 -19.62 -4.22 10.98
N ARG A 223 -19.51 -3.30 11.94
CA ARG A 223 -19.34 -1.87 11.72
C ARG A 223 -18.28 -1.32 12.66
N VAL A 224 -17.71 -0.19 12.28
CA VAL A 224 -16.84 0.59 13.15
C VAL A 224 -17.71 1.52 13.98
N HIS A 225 -17.74 1.27 15.29
CA HIS A 225 -18.26 2.19 16.28
C HIS A 225 -17.09 3.01 16.80
N HIS A 226 -17.28 4.31 16.98
CA HIS A 226 -16.25 5.15 17.59
C HIS A 226 -16.84 6.25 18.48
N ARG A 227 -16.03 6.71 19.44
CA ARG A 227 -16.32 7.87 20.28
C ARG A 227 -15.08 8.75 20.36
N GLU A 228 -15.25 10.04 20.11
CA GLU A 228 -14.20 11.05 20.25
C GLU A 228 -14.22 11.61 21.68
N LEU A 229 -13.06 11.61 22.34
CA LEU A 229 -12.88 12.15 23.67
C LEU A 229 -11.81 13.24 23.63
N ARG A 230 -12.19 14.48 23.95
CA ARG A 230 -11.22 15.55 24.24
C ARG A 230 -10.72 15.37 25.66
N LEU A 231 -9.60 14.69 25.79
CA LEU A 231 -8.99 14.33 27.06
C LEU A 231 -7.48 14.54 26.96
N ASP A 232 -6.94 15.24 27.95
CA ASP A 232 -5.50 15.40 28.12
C ASP A 232 -4.95 14.26 28.98
N ALA A 233 -5.00 13.04 28.44
CA ALA A 233 -4.46 11.85 29.09
C ALA A 233 -3.14 11.44 28.43
N ASP A 234 -2.19 11.07 29.27
CA ASP A 234 -0.92 10.52 28.82
C ASP A 234 -1.10 9.10 28.26
N PRO A 235 -0.64 8.82 27.03
CA PRO A 235 -0.82 7.51 26.41
C PRO A 235 -0.06 6.41 27.17
N GLU A 236 1.07 6.71 27.83
CA GLU A 236 1.84 5.73 28.58
C GLU A 236 1.13 5.29 29.84
N GLN A 237 0.66 6.26 30.62
CA GLN A 237 -0.15 6.00 31.80
C GLN A 237 -1.44 5.24 31.43
N ALA A 238 -2.09 5.63 30.33
CA ALA A 238 -3.29 4.94 29.87
C ALA A 238 -2.99 3.49 29.48
N PHE A 239 -1.89 3.24 28.75
CA PHE A 239 -1.49 1.88 28.37
C PHE A 239 -1.21 1.02 29.61
N VAL A 240 -0.39 1.50 30.53
CA VAL A 240 -0.04 0.76 31.75
C VAL A 240 -1.28 0.46 32.60
N ALA A 241 -2.17 1.44 32.78
CA ALA A 241 -3.36 1.31 33.60
C ALA A 241 -4.43 0.38 32.99
N LEU A 242 -4.65 0.45 31.68
CA LEU A 242 -5.73 -0.27 31.01
C LEU A 242 -5.30 -1.63 30.43
N LEU A 243 -4.07 -1.69 29.91
CA LEU A 243 -3.58 -2.79 29.08
C LEU A 243 -2.32 -3.46 29.64
N GLY A 244 -1.58 -2.81 30.55
CA GLY A 244 -0.29 -3.30 31.05
C GLY A 244 -0.33 -4.66 31.78
N GLY A 245 -1.49 -5.05 32.30
CA GLY A 245 -1.71 -6.37 32.91
C GLY A 245 -2.19 -7.47 31.95
N ARG A 246 -2.34 -7.16 30.65
CA ARG A 246 -2.86 -8.10 29.65
C ARG A 246 -1.73 -8.93 29.07
N GLU A 247 -1.98 -10.24 28.91
CA GLU A 247 -1.03 -11.16 28.28
C GLU A 247 -0.75 -10.79 26.83
N HIS A 248 -1.78 -10.36 26.09
CA HIS A 248 -1.70 -9.96 24.69
C HIS A 248 -2.23 -8.54 24.53
N ALA A 249 -1.34 -7.57 24.70
CA ALA A 249 -1.58 -6.17 24.41
C ALA A 249 -0.54 -5.65 23.41
N PHE A 250 -0.92 -4.60 22.67
CA PHE A 250 -0.02 -3.93 21.74
C PHE A 250 -0.06 -2.42 21.95
N TRP A 251 1.08 -1.81 21.71
CA TRP A 251 1.22 -0.38 21.48
C TRP A 251 1.93 -0.20 20.16
N LEU A 252 1.27 0.46 19.22
CA LEU A 252 1.84 0.87 17.95
C LEU A 252 2.04 2.37 17.96
N ASP A 253 3.29 2.79 17.94
CA ASP A 253 3.65 4.19 17.79
C ASP A 253 4.27 4.45 16.41
N SER A 254 4.24 5.70 15.97
CA SER A 254 4.91 6.06 14.72
C SER A 254 6.42 5.95 14.88
N SER A 255 7.07 5.12 14.06
CA SER A 255 8.52 4.95 14.07
C SER A 255 9.28 6.13 13.46
N ARG A 256 8.58 7.16 12.95
CA ARG A 256 9.17 8.37 12.39
C ARG A 256 9.11 9.50 13.42
N VAL A 257 10.22 10.17 13.66
CA VAL A 257 10.32 11.36 14.55
C VAL A 257 10.28 12.65 13.70
N GLU A 258 9.40 12.70 12.68
CA GLU A 258 9.21 13.88 11.83
C GLU A 258 8.00 14.68 12.32
N ALA A 259 8.20 15.97 12.57
CA ALA A 259 7.16 16.88 13.03
C ALA A 259 5.96 16.89 12.07
N GLY A 260 4.79 16.47 12.54
CA GLY A 260 3.55 16.41 11.78
C GLY A 260 3.18 15.04 11.18
N LEU A 261 4.08 14.05 11.22
CA LEU A 261 3.82 12.69 10.72
C LEU A 261 3.65 11.66 11.85
N SER A 262 4.12 11.96 13.06
CA SER A 262 3.92 11.15 14.28
C SER A 262 2.61 11.52 14.98
N ARG A 263 1.50 11.48 14.25
CA ARG A 263 0.21 12.00 14.75
C ARG A 263 -0.51 11.03 15.68
N PHE A 264 -0.41 9.73 15.43
CA PHE A 264 -1.22 8.73 16.14
C PHE A 264 -0.41 7.66 16.86
N SER A 265 -0.85 7.31 18.06
CA SER A 265 -0.49 6.05 18.72
C SER A 265 -1.74 5.19 18.88
N PHE A 266 -1.62 3.89 18.62
CA PHE A 266 -2.70 2.93 18.72
C PHE A 266 -2.39 1.90 19.79
N MET A 267 -3.38 1.56 20.61
CA MET A 267 -3.21 0.52 21.61
C MET A 267 -4.48 -0.30 21.77
N GLY A 268 -4.31 -1.58 22.09
CA GLY A 268 -5.41 -2.51 22.28
C GLY A 268 -4.93 -3.84 22.82
N ASP A 269 -5.85 -4.77 22.97
CA ASP A 269 -5.58 -6.12 23.46
C ASP A 269 -6.43 -7.17 22.73
N ALA A 270 -6.30 -8.43 23.17
CA ALA A 270 -7.09 -9.55 22.69
C ALA A 270 -8.32 -9.87 23.56
N ALA A 271 -8.81 -8.93 24.39
CA ALA A 271 -9.85 -9.19 25.38
C ALA A 271 -11.27 -8.88 24.90
N GLY A 272 -11.44 -8.33 23.70
CA GLY A 272 -12.77 -8.01 23.18
C GLY A 272 -13.56 -9.24 22.72
N PRO A 273 -14.89 -9.12 22.56
CA PRO A 273 -15.78 -10.25 22.26
C PRO A 273 -15.44 -11.00 20.97
N HIS A 274 -14.96 -10.27 19.96
CA HIS A 274 -14.61 -10.77 18.64
C HIS A 274 -13.09 -10.83 18.42
N SER A 275 -12.31 -10.55 19.47
CA SER A 275 -10.86 -10.68 19.44
C SER A 275 -10.41 -12.13 19.29
N ALA A 276 -9.19 -12.31 18.79
CA ALA A 276 -8.54 -13.62 18.73
C ALA A 276 -7.02 -13.50 18.89
N VAL A 277 -6.39 -14.55 19.42
CA VAL A 277 -4.94 -14.73 19.39
C VAL A 277 -4.63 -15.87 18.43
N ILE A 278 -3.82 -15.60 17.42
CA ILE A 278 -3.52 -16.51 16.32
C ILE A 278 -2.04 -16.85 16.36
N HIS A 279 -1.73 -18.14 16.45
CA HIS A 279 -0.39 -18.67 16.29
C HIS A 279 -0.34 -19.59 15.08
N TYR A 280 0.70 -19.44 14.27
CA TYR A 280 0.92 -20.30 13.12
C TYR A 280 2.32 -20.90 13.16
N GLN A 281 2.41 -22.18 12.83
CA GLN A 281 3.65 -22.90 12.58
C GLN A 281 3.56 -23.52 11.19
N VAL A 282 4.62 -23.35 10.41
CA VAL A 282 4.75 -23.90 9.06
C VAL A 282 5.04 -25.41 9.13
N ASN A 283 5.87 -25.82 10.09
CA ASN A 283 6.32 -27.21 10.22
C ASN A 283 6.40 -27.68 11.70
N PRO A 284 5.53 -28.59 12.17
CA PRO A 284 4.37 -29.12 11.44
C PRO A 284 3.34 -28.02 11.19
N ARG A 285 2.66 -28.05 10.05
CA ARG A 285 1.62 -27.07 9.72
C ARG A 285 0.53 -27.08 10.79
N ARG A 286 0.45 -25.99 11.55
CA ARG A 286 -0.51 -25.83 12.66
C ARG A 286 -0.90 -24.37 12.78
N LEU A 287 -2.18 -24.10 12.54
CA LEU A 287 -2.79 -22.81 12.85
C LEU A 287 -3.65 -22.97 14.11
N THR A 288 -3.36 -22.21 15.16
CA THR A 288 -4.13 -22.20 16.40
C THR A 288 -4.77 -20.84 16.59
N VAL A 289 -6.08 -20.82 16.79
CA VAL A 289 -6.87 -19.59 16.97
C VAL A 289 -7.56 -19.67 18.33
N ARG A 290 -7.17 -18.81 19.25
CA ARG A 290 -7.77 -18.70 20.58
C ARG A 290 -8.75 -17.53 20.60
N ARG A 291 -10.03 -17.84 20.86
CA ARG A 291 -11.12 -16.87 21.01
C ARG A 291 -11.69 -16.95 22.42
N SER A 292 -12.64 -16.05 22.72
CA SER A 292 -13.41 -16.09 23.97
C SER A 292 -14.16 -17.42 24.19
N GLN A 293 -14.53 -18.13 23.11
CA GLN A 293 -15.28 -19.39 23.14
C GLN A 293 -14.42 -20.64 23.29
N GLY A 294 -13.10 -20.54 23.09
CA GLY A 294 -12.20 -21.69 23.14
C GLY A 294 -10.99 -21.57 22.21
N ILE A 295 -10.29 -22.70 22.02
CA ILE A 295 -9.14 -22.81 21.13
C ILE A 295 -9.54 -23.69 19.95
N GLU A 296 -9.33 -23.19 18.74
CA GLU A 296 -9.56 -23.86 17.47
C GLU A 296 -8.20 -24.21 16.83
N GLU A 297 -8.10 -25.40 16.25
CA GLU A 297 -6.96 -25.79 15.41
C GLU A 297 -7.41 -25.94 13.96
N HIS A 298 -6.68 -25.34 13.04
CA HIS A 298 -6.95 -25.42 11.61
C HIS A 298 -5.72 -25.95 10.86
N SER A 299 -5.98 -26.63 9.73
CA SER A 299 -4.97 -27.14 8.81
C SER A 299 -4.74 -26.23 7.59
N THR A 300 -5.45 -25.11 7.49
CA THR A 300 -5.28 -24.09 6.44
C THR A 300 -3.99 -23.29 6.64
N GLU A 301 -3.54 -22.65 5.57
CA GLU A 301 -2.40 -21.73 5.61
C GLU A 301 -2.79 -20.39 6.24
N LEU A 302 -1.81 -19.71 6.86
CA LEU A 302 -2.06 -18.46 7.54
C LEU A 302 -2.71 -17.41 6.63
N PHE A 303 -2.21 -17.22 5.41
CA PHE A 303 -2.70 -16.17 4.52
C PHE A 303 -4.12 -16.44 4.02
N GLU A 304 -4.47 -17.71 3.79
CA GLU A 304 -5.84 -18.09 3.45
C GLU A 304 -6.79 -17.78 4.61
N PHE A 305 -6.41 -18.14 5.84
CA PHE A 305 -7.18 -17.80 7.04
C PHE A 305 -7.34 -16.29 7.24
N LEU A 306 -6.27 -15.52 7.10
CA LEU A 306 -6.32 -14.06 7.24
C LEU A 306 -7.23 -13.43 6.18
N GLN A 307 -7.20 -13.94 4.94
CA GLN A 307 -8.10 -13.46 3.88
C GLN A 307 -9.58 -13.72 4.20
N GLN A 308 -9.90 -14.89 4.76
CA GLN A 308 -11.26 -15.22 5.19
C GLN A 308 -11.73 -14.29 6.32
N GLU A 309 -10.89 -14.06 7.33
CA GLU A 309 -11.22 -13.17 8.45
C GLU A 309 -11.34 -11.70 8.01
N LEU A 310 -10.45 -11.20 7.16
CA LEU A 310 -10.53 -9.84 6.62
C LEU A 310 -11.80 -9.66 5.77
N THR A 311 -12.22 -10.70 5.05
CA THR A 311 -13.49 -10.69 4.31
C THR A 311 -14.68 -10.63 5.27
N ARG A 312 -14.66 -11.42 6.37
CA ARG A 312 -15.69 -11.42 7.41
C ARG A 312 -15.81 -10.06 8.13
N LEU A 313 -14.68 -9.43 8.40
CA LEU A 313 -14.57 -8.16 9.14
C LEU A 313 -14.72 -6.92 8.25
N ARG A 314 -15.02 -7.09 6.96
CA ARG A 314 -15.11 -5.98 6.03
C ARG A 314 -16.21 -4.99 6.44
N VAL A 315 -15.79 -3.76 6.75
CA VAL A 315 -16.65 -2.66 7.18
C VAL A 315 -16.79 -1.57 6.11
N ALA A 316 -17.84 -0.76 6.23
CA ALA A 316 -17.97 0.49 5.46
C ALA A 316 -17.02 1.58 6.02
N PRO A 317 -16.65 2.60 5.23
CA PRO A 317 -15.82 3.71 5.71
C PRO A 317 -16.44 4.40 6.93
N SER A 318 -15.66 4.57 8.00
CA SER A 318 -16.10 5.16 9.27
C SER A 318 -16.02 6.69 9.31
N GLY A 319 -15.12 7.29 8.51
CA GLY A 319 -14.83 8.73 8.55
C GLY A 319 -13.81 9.15 9.61
N LEU A 320 -13.20 8.20 10.33
CA LEU A 320 -12.08 8.47 11.23
C LEU A 320 -10.86 9.02 10.47
N PRO A 321 -10.01 9.85 11.11
CA PRO A 321 -8.85 10.47 10.46
C PRO A 321 -7.64 9.53 10.29
N PHE A 322 -7.85 8.22 10.47
CA PHE A 322 -6.82 7.18 10.39
C PHE A 322 -7.41 5.86 9.86
N ASP A 323 -6.57 5.03 9.26
CA ASP A 323 -6.98 3.79 8.59
C ASP A 323 -7.06 2.58 9.53
N PHE A 324 -6.23 2.55 10.58
CA PHE A 324 -6.21 1.43 11.52
C PHE A 324 -7.37 1.51 12.52
N GLN A 325 -8.42 0.72 12.26
CA GLN A 325 -9.70 0.77 12.99
C GLN A 325 -10.03 -0.57 13.66
N GLY A 326 -8.99 -1.37 13.93
CA GLY A 326 -9.05 -2.76 14.37
C GLY A 326 -8.50 -3.71 13.30
N GLY A 327 -8.45 -4.99 13.60
CA GLY A 327 -7.87 -6.02 12.72
C GLY A 327 -6.61 -6.65 13.31
N PHE A 328 -5.74 -7.16 12.44
CA PHE A 328 -4.58 -7.95 12.86
C PHE A 328 -3.38 -7.10 13.24
N VAL A 329 -2.79 -7.37 14.40
CA VAL A 329 -1.54 -6.80 14.89
C VAL A 329 -0.63 -7.92 15.37
N GLY A 330 0.63 -7.93 14.96
CA GLY A 330 1.60 -8.88 15.49
C GLY A 330 2.78 -9.07 14.56
N SER A 331 3.38 -10.25 14.60
CA SER A 331 4.61 -10.58 13.90
C SER A 331 4.44 -11.74 12.92
N LEU A 332 5.14 -11.62 11.80
CA LEU A 332 5.32 -12.65 10.79
C LEU A 332 6.80 -13.06 10.79
N GLY A 333 7.07 -14.35 10.93
CA GLY A 333 8.40 -14.95 10.91
C GLY A 333 8.87 -15.24 9.48
N TYR A 334 10.19 -15.34 9.29
CA TYR A 334 10.79 -15.59 7.99
C TYR A 334 10.44 -16.95 7.38
N GLU A 335 10.05 -17.92 8.21
CA GLU A 335 9.72 -19.28 7.75
C GLU A 335 8.43 -19.33 6.92
N LEU A 336 7.58 -18.30 7.02
CA LEU A 336 6.40 -18.13 6.15
C LEU A 336 6.75 -18.08 4.66
N LYS A 337 8.02 -17.78 4.30
CA LYS A 337 8.52 -17.89 2.91
C LYS A 337 8.25 -19.27 2.30
N HIS A 338 8.15 -20.32 3.11
CA HIS A 338 7.84 -21.67 2.66
C HIS A 338 6.44 -21.75 2.03
N ASP A 339 5.43 -21.16 2.66
CA ASP A 339 4.07 -21.08 2.10
C ASP A 339 4.01 -20.17 0.86
N CYS A 340 5.04 -19.37 0.61
CA CYS A 340 5.23 -18.60 -0.63
C CYS A 340 6.09 -19.34 -1.68
N GLY A 341 6.39 -20.64 -1.50
CA GLY A 341 7.08 -21.49 -2.48
C GLY A 341 8.59 -21.66 -2.27
N ALA A 342 9.16 -21.20 -1.15
CA ALA A 342 10.58 -21.42 -0.86
C ALA A 342 10.87 -22.84 -0.32
N THR A 343 12.02 -23.40 -0.72
CA THR A 343 12.34 -24.83 -0.57
C THR A 343 13.04 -25.23 0.73
N THR A 344 13.34 -24.29 1.64
CA THR A 344 14.05 -24.59 2.89
C THR A 344 13.21 -24.22 4.12
N PRO A 345 12.63 -25.21 4.84
CA PRO A 345 12.03 -24.98 6.13
C PRO A 345 13.15 -24.95 7.18
N HIS A 346 13.41 -23.80 7.79
CA HIS A 346 14.07 -23.77 9.08
C HIS A 346 12.97 -23.89 10.15
N ALA A 347 13.21 -24.68 11.19
CA ALA A 347 12.21 -24.93 12.23
C ALA A 347 12.56 -24.09 13.46
N SER A 348 11.63 -23.23 13.86
CA SER A 348 11.71 -22.43 15.08
C SER A 348 10.94 -23.10 16.22
N PRO A 349 11.40 -23.03 17.48
CA PRO A 349 10.56 -23.40 18.63
C PRO A 349 9.41 -22.40 18.87
N ASP A 350 9.55 -21.17 18.38
CA ASP A 350 8.53 -20.12 18.46
C ASP A 350 7.58 -20.18 17.25
N PRO A 351 6.33 -19.68 17.37
CA PRO A 351 5.43 -19.58 16.24
C PRO A 351 6.00 -18.76 15.07
N ASP A 352 5.82 -19.25 13.86
CA ASP A 352 6.17 -18.55 12.61
C ASP A 352 5.23 -17.38 12.30
N ALA A 353 4.10 -17.28 13.01
CA ALA A 353 3.36 -16.04 13.17
C ALA A 353 2.69 -15.98 14.54
N SER A 354 2.61 -14.77 15.09
CA SER A 354 1.81 -14.48 16.28
C SER A 354 1.04 -13.18 16.08
N LEU A 355 -0.29 -13.25 16.05
CA LEU A 355 -1.17 -12.14 15.72
C LEU A 355 -2.30 -12.02 16.74
N ILE A 356 -2.70 -10.79 17.02
CA ILE A 356 -3.93 -10.42 17.72
C ILE A 356 -4.89 -9.90 16.67
N LEU A 357 -6.08 -10.50 16.55
CA LEU A 357 -7.22 -9.81 15.97
C LEU A 357 -7.80 -8.91 17.05
N ALA A 358 -7.59 -7.60 16.93
CA ALA A 358 -8.11 -6.60 17.84
C ALA A 358 -9.44 -6.05 17.30
N ASP A 359 -10.52 -6.30 18.03
CA ASP A 359 -11.85 -5.73 17.75
C ASP A 359 -12.12 -4.45 18.56
N ARG A 360 -11.23 -4.08 19.49
CA ARG A 360 -11.29 -2.85 20.26
C ARG A 360 -9.90 -2.22 20.33
N LEU A 361 -9.83 -0.91 20.16
CA LEU A 361 -8.60 -0.15 20.32
C LEU A 361 -8.86 1.28 20.78
N LEU A 362 -7.80 1.89 21.25
CA LEU A 362 -7.69 3.31 21.54
C LEU A 362 -6.71 3.93 20.54
N ALA A 363 -7.06 5.07 19.98
CA ALA A 363 -6.15 5.85 19.15
C ALA A 363 -5.96 7.25 19.74
N TRP A 364 -4.73 7.61 20.08
CA TRP A 364 -4.37 8.96 20.49
C TRP A 364 -4.04 9.80 19.27
N ASP A 365 -4.66 10.95 19.12
CA ASP A 365 -4.25 12.02 18.22
C ASP A 365 -3.44 13.04 19.01
N HIS A 366 -2.12 13.01 18.86
CA HIS A 366 -1.21 13.90 19.56
C HIS A 366 -1.28 15.34 19.06
N LEU A 367 -1.77 15.54 17.83
CA LEU A 367 -1.91 16.87 17.23
C LEU A 367 -3.17 17.55 17.75
N GLU A 368 -4.30 16.86 17.71
CA GLU A 368 -5.61 17.39 18.13
C GLU A 368 -5.92 17.15 19.61
N ARG A 369 -4.98 16.53 20.35
CA ARG A 369 -5.11 16.16 21.79
C ARG A 369 -6.43 15.44 22.07
N THR A 370 -6.72 14.44 21.24
CA THR A 370 -8.00 13.77 21.17
C THR A 370 -7.79 12.27 21.22
N VAL A 371 -8.58 11.56 22.03
CA VAL A 371 -8.55 10.10 22.15
C VAL A 371 -9.79 9.54 21.46
N TYR A 372 -9.58 8.59 20.56
CA TYR A 372 -10.66 7.86 19.89
C TYR A 372 -10.79 6.48 20.51
N LEU A 373 -11.97 6.18 21.05
CA LEU A 373 -12.36 4.81 21.37
C LEU A 373 -12.92 4.18 20.11
N VAL A 374 -12.43 3.02 19.70
CA VAL A 374 -12.85 2.36 18.45
C VAL A 374 -13.19 0.90 18.74
N ALA A 375 -14.32 0.43 18.20
CA ALA A 375 -14.77 -0.95 18.33
C ALA A 375 -15.35 -1.48 17.01
N LEU A 376 -14.90 -2.66 16.60
CA LEU A 376 -15.47 -3.46 15.52
C LEU A 376 -16.53 -4.39 16.11
N ALA A 377 -17.80 -4.09 15.87
CA ALA A 377 -18.90 -4.93 16.35
C ALA A 377 -20.10 -4.89 15.41
N PRO A 378 -20.94 -5.94 15.40
CA PRO A 378 -22.23 -5.89 14.74
C PRO A 378 -23.17 -4.81 15.31
N GLU A 379 -24.09 -4.31 14.49
CA GLU A 379 -25.05 -3.26 14.89
C GLU A 379 -25.90 -3.65 16.11
N HIS A 380 -26.29 -4.92 16.21
CA HIS A 380 -27.10 -5.42 17.33
C HIS A 380 -26.33 -5.43 18.67
N GLU A 381 -25.01 -5.22 18.65
CA GLU A 381 -24.16 -5.13 19.84
C GLU A 381 -23.81 -3.68 20.23
N ALA A 382 -24.45 -2.68 19.61
CA ALA A 382 -24.15 -1.27 19.86
C ALA A 382 -24.26 -0.88 21.34
N ALA A 383 -25.20 -1.47 22.09
CA ALA A 383 -25.35 -1.21 23.53
C ALA A 383 -24.13 -1.68 24.35
N GLN A 384 -23.60 -2.87 24.03
CA GLN A 384 -22.40 -3.41 24.66
C GLN A 384 -21.17 -2.55 24.32
N VAL A 385 -21.11 -2.04 23.09
CA VAL A 385 -20.05 -1.11 22.69
C VAL A 385 -20.13 0.19 23.49
N GLN A 386 -21.32 0.78 23.66
CA GLN A 386 -21.48 1.99 24.46
C GLN A 386 -21.09 1.76 25.92
N ALA A 387 -21.47 0.62 26.51
CA ALA A 387 -21.05 0.27 27.87
C ALA A 387 -19.52 0.15 28.00
N TRP A 388 -18.84 -0.42 26.99
CA TRP A 388 -17.38 -0.45 26.94
C TRP A 388 -16.79 0.96 26.81
N PHE A 389 -17.37 1.82 25.97
CA PHE A 389 -16.94 3.21 25.85
C PHE A 389 -17.07 3.97 27.17
N ASP A 390 -18.19 3.85 27.86
CA ASP A 390 -18.43 4.53 29.14
C ASP A 390 -17.44 4.06 30.21
N ALA A 391 -17.19 2.76 30.32
CA ALA A 391 -16.24 2.20 31.26
C ALA A 391 -14.78 2.65 30.97
N THR A 392 -14.42 2.67 29.69
CA THR A 392 -13.08 3.06 29.24
C THR A 392 -12.85 4.55 29.44
N GLU A 393 -13.82 5.39 29.07
CA GLU A 393 -13.79 6.83 29.29
C GLU A 393 -13.68 7.16 30.79
N SER A 394 -14.48 6.50 31.63
CA SER A 394 -14.41 6.66 33.09
C SER A 394 -13.01 6.33 33.63
N SER A 395 -12.42 5.24 33.15
CA SER A 395 -11.06 4.83 33.55
C SER A 395 -9.99 5.83 33.09
N LEU A 396 -10.09 6.34 31.86
CA LEU A 396 -9.19 7.35 31.33
C LEU A 396 -9.28 8.67 32.09
N ARG A 397 -10.49 9.09 32.49
CA ARG A 397 -10.70 10.31 33.30
C ARG A 397 -10.23 10.16 34.74
N ALA A 398 -10.12 8.93 35.25
CA ALA A 398 -9.63 8.63 36.58
C ALA A 398 -8.10 8.50 36.67
N LEU A 399 -7.38 8.61 35.54
CA LEU A 399 -5.92 8.61 35.54
C LEU A 399 -5.37 9.77 36.38
N PRO A 400 -4.29 9.54 37.15
CA PRO A 400 -3.68 10.60 37.95
C PRO A 400 -3.17 11.71 37.03
N PRO A 401 -3.21 12.98 37.47
CA PRO A 401 -2.61 14.07 36.70
C PRO A 401 -1.12 13.80 36.49
N LEU A 402 -0.63 14.12 35.29
CA LEU A 402 0.80 14.07 34.96
C LEU A 402 1.60 14.84 36.01
N ALA A 403 2.67 14.23 36.52
CA ALA A 403 3.62 14.95 37.35
C ALA A 403 4.17 16.14 36.55
N PRO A 404 4.32 17.33 37.16
CA PRO A 404 4.95 18.46 36.48
C PRO A 404 6.31 18.03 35.93
N LEU A 405 6.58 18.37 34.67
CA LEU A 405 7.92 18.21 34.10
C LEU A 405 8.88 19.08 34.90
N GLU A 406 9.58 18.51 35.88
CA GLU A 406 10.67 19.20 36.53
C GLU A 406 11.80 19.35 35.49
N PRO A 407 12.19 20.58 35.13
CA PRO A 407 13.34 20.76 34.26
C PRO A 407 14.54 20.13 34.95
N ARG A 408 15.17 19.16 34.28
CA ARG A 408 16.44 18.58 34.74
C ARG A 408 17.43 19.73 34.94
N SER A 409 17.68 20.08 36.19
CA SER A 409 18.65 21.10 36.55
C SER A 409 20.05 20.62 36.15
N GLY A 410 20.61 21.25 35.12
CA GLY A 410 22.06 21.33 34.90
C GLY A 410 22.72 20.13 34.22
N ALA A 411 23.01 20.29 32.93
CA ALA A 411 24.29 19.87 32.38
C ALA A 411 24.94 21.13 31.79
N SER A 412 25.65 21.86 32.65
CA SER A 412 26.64 22.86 32.28
C SER A 412 27.91 22.20 31.78
#